data_AF-A0AAW0XHS2-F1
#
_entry.id   AF-A0AAW0XHS2-F1
#
_cell.length_a   1.000
_cell.length_b   1.000
_cell.length_c   1.000
_cell.angle_alpha   90.00
_cell.angle_beta   90.00
_cell.angle_gamma   90.00
#
_symmetry.space_group_name_H-M   'P 1'
#
loop_
_entity.id
_entity.type
_entity.pdbx_description
1 polymer ?
#
loop_
_entity_poly.entity_id
_entity_poly.type
_entity_poly.pdbx_seq_one_letter_code
_entity_poly.pdbx_strand_id
1 'polypeptide(L)'
;SYTAQCMSSVERASLEEQLKGARSTLAFLCDDPVFQREYLSHGQCIREVGTDWDRCHLHFKRLVGLEHSRLNITQALRDHNICCIREQFLSCVYRISFLTCGKLEAVFLKKMTATLSYSDVHREKCRHVTLQACSAAPSSERLFIPFTHQRRAFLILFGPLYHLLQL
;
A
#
# COMPACT_ATOMS: atom_id res chain seq x y z
N SER A 1 -7.09 -30.04 -8.91
CA SER A 1 -7.23 -28.73 -8.25
C SER A 1 -8.46 -28.03 -8.82
N TYR A 2 -9.33 -27.44 -7.98
CA TYR A 2 -10.52 -26.67 -8.41
C TYR A 2 -10.16 -25.58 -9.44
N THR A 3 -9.05 -24.86 -9.21
CA THR A 3 -8.55 -23.86 -10.16
C THR A 3 -8.27 -24.48 -11.53
N ALA A 4 -7.73 -25.70 -11.58
CA ALA A 4 -7.39 -26.43 -12.81
C ALA A 4 -8.61 -26.90 -13.63
N GLN A 5 -9.77 -27.03 -13.00
CA GLN A 5 -10.98 -27.60 -13.61
C GLN A 5 -12.07 -26.56 -13.88
N CYS A 6 -12.13 -25.47 -13.10
CA CYS A 6 -13.25 -24.53 -13.13
C CYS A 6 -12.88 -23.10 -13.56
N MET A 7 -11.59 -22.79 -13.74
CA MET A 7 -11.13 -21.46 -14.15
C MET A 7 -10.40 -21.51 -15.49
N SER A 8 -10.67 -20.51 -16.34
CA SER A 8 -9.89 -20.20 -17.53
C SER A 8 -8.46 -19.76 -17.16
N SER A 9 -7.57 -19.74 -18.16
CA SER A 9 -6.20 -19.26 -17.98
C SER A 9 -6.13 -17.82 -17.47
N VAL A 10 -7.05 -16.96 -17.91
CA VAL A 10 -7.15 -15.55 -17.50
C VAL A 10 -7.63 -15.43 -16.05
N GLU A 11 -8.66 -16.21 -15.67
CA GLU A 11 -9.17 -16.24 -14.29
C GLU A 11 -8.12 -16.78 -13.31
N ARG A 12 -7.33 -17.77 -13.72
CA ARG A 12 -6.19 -18.25 -12.91
C ARG A 12 -5.12 -17.19 -12.74
N ALA A 13 -4.71 -16.52 -13.82
CA ALA A 13 -3.70 -15.48 -13.76
C ALA A 13 -4.15 -14.31 -12.85
N SER A 14 -5.43 -13.92 -12.93
CA SER A 14 -6.01 -12.89 -12.06
C SER A 14 -6.08 -13.34 -10.60
N LEU A 15 -6.47 -14.60 -10.34
CA LEU A 15 -6.49 -15.16 -8.99
C LEU A 15 -5.07 -15.25 -8.41
N GLU A 16 -4.09 -15.72 -9.18
CA GLU A 16 -2.70 -15.79 -8.72
C GLU A 16 -2.13 -14.41 -8.41
N GLU A 17 -2.43 -13.40 -9.23
CA GLU A 17 -2.00 -12.02 -8.99
C GLU A 17 -2.64 -11.45 -7.70
N GLN A 18 -3.91 -11.74 -7.44
CA GLN A 18 -4.58 -11.35 -6.19
C GLN A 18 -4.01 -12.09 -4.97
N LEU A 19 -3.68 -13.37 -5.11
CA LEU A 19 -3.12 -14.19 -4.04
C LEU A 19 -1.64 -13.89 -3.78
N LYS A 20 -0.90 -13.31 -4.73
CA LYS A 20 0.53 -13.02 -4.61
C LYS A 20 0.82 -12.10 -3.42
N GLY A 21 -0.02 -11.09 -3.21
CA GLY A 21 0.06 -10.19 -2.06
C GLY A 21 -0.17 -10.94 -0.74
N ALA A 22 -1.27 -11.71 -0.65
CA ALA A 22 -1.61 -12.47 0.55
C ALA A 22 -0.55 -13.54 0.90
N ARG A 23 0.01 -14.24 -0.10
CA ARG A 23 1.07 -15.23 0.08
C ARG A 23 2.38 -14.60 0.56
N SER A 24 2.74 -13.44 0.00
CA SER A 24 3.94 -12.71 0.42
C SER A 24 3.79 -12.22 1.87
N THR A 25 2.64 -11.63 2.21
CA THR A 25 2.33 -11.23 3.59
C THR A 25 2.38 -12.43 4.53
N LEU A 26 1.79 -13.57 4.16
CA LEU A 26 1.77 -14.77 4.99
C LEU A 26 3.18 -15.33 5.21
N ALA A 27 4.02 -15.39 4.16
CA ALA A 27 5.42 -15.81 4.29
C ALA A 27 6.18 -14.93 5.29
N PHE A 28 6.06 -13.59 5.19
CA PHE A 28 6.70 -12.68 6.14
C PHE A 28 6.19 -12.84 7.57
N LEU A 29 4.91 -13.13 7.77
CA LEU A 29 4.33 -13.37 9.09
C LEU A 29 4.75 -14.71 9.70
N CYS A 30 5.03 -15.71 8.86
CA CYS A 30 5.41 -17.05 9.31
C CYS A 30 6.93 -17.17 9.56
N ASP A 31 7.75 -16.47 8.77
CA ASP A 31 9.21 -16.67 8.77
C ASP A 31 9.97 -15.68 9.70
N ASP A 32 9.35 -14.56 10.08
CA ASP A 32 9.95 -13.55 10.98
C ASP A 32 9.13 -13.35 12.27
N PRO A 33 9.54 -13.95 13.40
CA PRO A 33 8.81 -13.84 14.66
C PRO A 33 8.87 -12.44 15.30
N VAL A 34 9.83 -11.59 14.92
CA VAL A 34 9.85 -10.17 15.35
C VAL A 34 8.78 -9.41 14.59
N PHE A 35 8.73 -9.59 13.28
CA PHE A 35 7.71 -8.98 12.42
C PHE A 35 6.30 -9.43 12.79
N GLN A 36 6.12 -10.71 13.13
CA GLN A 36 4.84 -11.24 13.60
C GLN A 36 4.35 -10.51 14.86
N ARG A 37 5.22 -10.29 15.85
CA ARG A 37 4.86 -9.56 17.08
C ARG A 37 4.52 -8.10 16.80
N GLU A 38 5.31 -7.41 15.98
CA GLU A 38 5.04 -6.03 15.58
C GLU A 38 3.71 -5.92 14.82
N TYR A 39 3.43 -6.86 13.91
CA TYR A 39 2.17 -6.91 13.17
C TYR A 39 0.96 -7.06 14.11
N LEU A 40 1.06 -7.95 15.10
CA LEU A 40 0.01 -8.15 16.10
C LEU A 40 -0.18 -6.89 16.96
N SER A 41 0.90 -6.20 17.36
CA SER A 41 0.78 -4.97 18.16
C SER A 41 0.19 -3.78 17.38
N HIS A 42 0.31 -3.77 16.05
CA HIS A 42 -0.25 -2.70 15.21
C HIS A 42 -1.58 -3.07 14.52
N GLY A 43 -2.18 -4.22 14.88
CA GLY A 43 -3.34 -4.78 14.20
C GLY A 43 -4.58 -3.86 14.13
N GLN A 44 -4.80 -3.01 15.15
CA GLN A 44 -5.88 -2.02 15.12
C GLN A 44 -5.67 -1.00 14.00
N CYS A 45 -4.48 -0.39 13.94
CA CYS A 45 -4.17 0.62 12.92
C CYS A 45 -4.24 0.02 11.51
N ILE A 46 -3.74 -1.20 11.31
CA ILE A 46 -3.80 -1.90 10.03
C ILE A 46 -5.25 -2.03 9.53
N ARG A 47 -6.19 -2.36 10.43
CA ARG A 47 -7.62 -2.40 10.09
C ARG A 47 -8.18 -1.01 9.78
N GLU A 48 -7.84 -0.01 10.58
CA GLU A 48 -8.35 1.36 10.43
C GLU A 48 -7.91 2.01 9.11
N VAL A 49 -6.67 1.77 8.68
CA VAL A 49 -6.14 2.33 7.43
C VAL A 49 -6.34 1.43 6.22
N GLY A 50 -6.88 0.22 6.37
CA GLY A 50 -6.91 -0.81 5.33
C GLY A 50 -7.46 -0.32 3.98
N THR A 51 -8.61 0.35 3.99
CA THR A 51 -9.22 0.88 2.75
C THR A 51 -8.36 1.96 2.08
N ASP A 52 -7.70 2.82 2.86
CA ASP A 52 -6.82 3.86 2.32
C ASP A 52 -5.48 3.27 1.84
N TRP A 53 -4.98 2.25 2.52
CA TRP A 53 -3.82 1.47 2.06
C TRP A 53 -4.12 0.84 0.70
N ASP A 54 -5.25 0.16 0.55
CA ASP A 54 -5.65 -0.46 -0.71
C ASP A 54 -5.73 0.56 -1.84
N ARG A 55 -6.20 1.78 -1.55
CA ARG A 55 -6.20 2.88 -2.52
C ARG A 55 -4.78 3.29 -2.93
N CYS A 56 -3.86 3.43 -1.97
CA CYS A 56 -2.44 3.68 -2.26
C CYS A 56 -1.85 2.55 -3.14
N HIS A 57 -2.17 1.30 -2.83
CA HIS A 57 -1.69 0.12 -3.55
C HIS A 57 -2.25 0.02 -4.98
N LEU A 58 -3.55 0.25 -5.18
CA LEU A 58 -4.16 0.28 -6.51
C LEU A 58 -3.57 1.38 -7.39
N HIS A 59 -3.31 2.55 -6.81
CA HIS A 59 -2.63 3.64 -7.50
C HIS A 59 -1.20 3.25 -7.90
N PHE A 60 -0.44 2.66 -6.97
CA PHE A 60 0.89 2.12 -7.24
C PHE A 60 0.89 1.12 -8.40
N LYS A 61 0.02 0.10 -8.36
CA LYS A 61 -0.10 -0.92 -9.41
C LYS A 61 -0.46 -0.31 -10.76
N ARG A 62 -1.37 0.68 -10.78
CA ARG A 62 -1.72 1.40 -12.00
C ARG A 62 -0.53 2.14 -12.59
N LEU A 63 0.21 2.90 -11.78
CA LEU A 63 1.37 3.65 -12.23
C LEU A 63 2.50 2.74 -12.74
N VAL A 64 2.77 1.63 -12.04
CA VAL A 64 3.74 0.62 -12.49
C VAL A 64 3.30 0.00 -13.82
N GLY A 65 2.01 -0.33 -13.98
CA GLY A 65 1.47 -0.84 -15.24
C GLY A 65 1.62 0.16 -16.40
N LEU A 66 1.34 1.44 -16.16
CA LEU A 66 1.56 2.51 -17.14
C LEU A 66 3.04 2.64 -17.51
N GLU A 67 3.93 2.59 -16.51
CA GLU A 67 5.37 2.68 -16.73
C GLU A 67 5.89 1.46 -17.49
N HIS A 68 5.36 0.25 -17.30
CA HIS A 68 5.70 -0.92 -18.10
C HIS A 68 5.23 -0.81 -19.56
N SER A 69 4.04 -0.25 -19.78
CA SER A 69 3.49 -0.04 -21.13
C SER A 69 4.12 1.14 -21.88
N ARG A 70 4.94 1.96 -21.21
CA ARG A 70 5.59 3.12 -21.82
C ARG A 70 6.63 2.68 -22.85
N LEU A 71 6.45 3.15 -24.08
CA LEU A 71 7.34 2.92 -25.21
C LEU A 71 8.44 3.97 -25.27
N ASN A 72 9.52 3.69 -26.02
CA ASN A 72 10.60 4.63 -26.32
C ASN A 72 11.39 5.14 -25.12
N ILE A 73 11.54 4.32 -24.08
CA ILE A 73 12.40 4.61 -22.92
C ILE A 73 13.43 3.51 -22.71
N THR A 74 14.58 3.88 -22.17
CA THR A 74 15.61 2.91 -21.76
C THR A 74 15.14 2.12 -20.55
N GLN A 75 15.65 0.90 -20.39
CA GLN A 75 15.34 0.09 -19.20
C GLN A 75 15.81 0.77 -17.91
N ALA A 76 16.95 1.48 -17.94
CA ALA A 76 17.46 2.21 -16.80
C ALA A 76 16.50 3.32 -16.34
N LEU A 77 15.92 4.08 -17.29
CA LEU A 77 14.93 5.11 -16.98
C LEU A 77 13.62 4.48 -16.45
N ARG A 78 13.20 3.35 -17.02
CA ARG A 78 12.03 2.60 -16.54
C ARG A 78 12.23 2.14 -15.10
N ASP A 79 13.38 1.54 -14.80
CA ASP A 79 13.73 1.06 -13.46
C ASP A 79 13.74 2.23 -12.45
N HIS A 80 14.36 3.36 -12.82
CA HIS A 80 14.35 4.58 -12.01
C HIS A 80 12.92 5.08 -11.72
N ASN A 81 12.07 5.16 -12.74
CA ASN A 81 10.68 5.59 -12.58
C ASN A 81 9.87 4.65 -11.68
N ILE A 82 10.05 3.34 -11.82
CA ILE A 82 9.40 2.34 -10.96
C ILE A 82 9.86 2.53 -9.50
N CYS A 83 11.15 2.80 -9.26
CA CYS A 83 11.64 3.12 -7.92
C CYS A 83 10.99 4.40 -7.36
N CYS A 84 10.77 5.42 -8.18
CA CYS A 84 10.07 6.64 -7.77
C CYS A 84 8.58 6.44 -7.48
N ILE A 85 7.90 5.63 -8.29
CA ILE A 85 6.51 5.23 -8.05
C ILE A 85 6.40 4.47 -6.72
N ARG A 86 7.39 3.62 -6.41
CA ARG A 86 7.48 2.93 -5.12
C ARG A 86 7.66 3.91 -3.96
N GLU A 87 8.55 4.88 -4.04
CA GLU A 87 8.72 5.87 -2.96
C GLU A 87 7.43 6.69 -2.71
N GLN A 88 6.68 7.00 -3.77
CA GLN A 88 5.36 7.61 -3.63
C GLN A 88 4.37 6.69 -2.92
N PHE A 89 4.36 5.39 -3.21
CA PHE A 89 3.55 4.42 -2.50
C PHE A 89 3.88 4.36 -1.00
N LEU A 90 5.17 4.31 -0.66
CA LEU A 90 5.62 4.32 0.73
C LEU A 90 5.23 5.62 1.45
N SER A 91 5.32 6.75 0.77
CA SER A 91 4.90 8.06 1.29
C SER A 91 3.39 8.12 1.53
N CYS A 92 2.59 7.58 0.60
CA CYS A 92 1.14 7.48 0.71
C CYS A 92 0.74 6.70 1.98
N VAL A 93 1.28 5.49 2.16
CA VAL A 93 0.97 4.67 3.34
C VAL A 93 1.45 5.35 4.62
N TYR A 94 2.66 5.88 4.64
CA TYR A 94 3.16 6.61 5.82
C TYR A 94 2.21 7.75 6.22
N ARG A 95 1.77 8.57 5.26
CA ARG A 95 0.92 9.74 5.54
C ARG A 95 -0.45 9.34 6.08
N ILE A 96 -1.11 8.34 5.49
CA ILE A 96 -2.45 7.91 5.98
C ILE A 96 -2.35 7.27 7.37
N SER A 97 -1.28 6.54 7.66
CA SER A 97 -1.03 5.92 8.96
C SER A 97 -0.65 6.95 10.02
N PHE A 98 0.15 7.95 9.64
CA PHE A 98 0.53 9.04 10.54
C PHE A 98 -0.69 9.84 10.99
N LEU A 99 -1.58 10.18 10.06
CA LEU A 99 -2.79 10.96 10.34
C LEU A 99 -3.84 10.17 11.15
N THR A 100 -3.91 8.86 10.93
CA THR A 100 -4.93 8.01 11.57
C THR A 100 -4.47 7.53 12.96
N CYS A 101 -3.25 7.01 13.05
CA CYS A 101 -2.78 6.24 14.21
C CYS A 101 -1.60 6.88 14.95
N GLY A 102 -0.75 7.64 14.24
CA GLY A 102 0.43 8.28 14.82
C GLY A 102 1.74 7.81 14.20
N LYS A 103 2.86 8.34 14.73
CA LYS A 103 4.19 8.19 14.12
C LYS A 103 4.72 6.75 14.16
N LEU A 104 4.53 6.06 15.28
CA LEU A 104 5.09 4.71 15.48
C LEU A 104 4.49 3.74 14.45
N GLU A 105 3.16 3.75 14.33
CA GLU A 105 2.40 2.98 13.37
C GLU A 105 2.76 3.41 11.95
N ALA A 106 2.88 4.70 11.66
CA ALA A 106 3.28 5.16 10.34
C ALA A 106 4.64 4.60 9.88
N VAL A 107 5.61 4.56 10.79
CA VAL A 107 6.93 3.98 10.52
C VAL A 107 6.80 2.47 10.28
N PHE A 108 6.06 1.76 11.12
CA PHE A 108 5.84 0.32 10.97
C PHE A 108 5.13 -0.01 9.64
N LEU A 109 4.01 0.65 9.35
CA LEU A 109 3.24 0.43 8.14
C LEU A 109 4.07 0.76 6.89
N LYS A 110 4.86 1.84 6.89
CA LYS A 110 5.81 2.13 5.80
C LYS A 110 6.82 1.02 5.60
N LYS A 111 7.40 0.45 6.67
CA LYS A 111 8.33 -0.69 6.61
C LYS A 111 7.63 -1.93 6.04
N MET A 112 6.42 -2.23 6.50
CA MET A 112 5.61 -3.33 5.97
C MET A 112 5.31 -3.14 4.48
N THR A 113 4.91 -1.94 4.05
CA THR A 113 4.72 -1.61 2.63
C THR A 113 6.01 -1.76 1.82
N ALA A 114 7.14 -1.32 2.37
CA ALA A 114 8.44 -1.46 1.73
C ALA A 114 8.76 -2.94 1.47
N THR A 115 8.48 -3.81 2.43
CA THR A 115 8.64 -5.27 2.30
C THR A 115 7.73 -5.85 1.22
N LEU A 116 6.43 -5.52 1.25
CA LEU A 116 5.43 -6.09 0.34
C LEU A 116 5.50 -5.56 -1.10
N SER A 117 6.09 -4.38 -1.30
CA SER A 117 6.24 -3.77 -2.62
C SER A 117 7.44 -4.29 -3.43
N TYR A 118 8.26 -5.17 -2.86
CA TYR A 118 9.42 -5.74 -3.55
C TYR A 118 9.11 -7.06 -4.26
N SER A 119 9.62 -7.19 -5.48
CA SER A 119 10.19 -8.45 -5.98
C SER A 119 11.70 -8.40 -5.78
N ASP A 120 12.36 -9.54 -5.57
CA ASP A 120 13.81 -9.59 -5.27
C ASP A 120 14.66 -8.83 -6.32
N VAL A 121 14.21 -8.80 -7.57
CA VAL A 121 14.88 -8.13 -8.70
C VAL A 121 14.90 -6.59 -8.59
N HIS A 122 13.95 -5.98 -7.89
CA HIS A 122 13.86 -4.51 -7.76
C HIS A 122 14.48 -3.98 -6.46
N ARG A 123 14.78 -4.87 -5.51
CA ARG A 123 15.35 -4.50 -4.21
C ARG A 123 16.68 -3.77 -4.32
N GLU A 124 17.63 -4.35 -5.04
CA GLU A 124 18.95 -3.73 -5.18
C GLU A 124 18.93 -2.50 -6.08
N LYS A 125 18.08 -2.50 -7.13
CA LYS A 125 17.97 -1.37 -8.06
C LYS A 125 17.42 -0.10 -7.40
N CYS A 126 16.49 -0.25 -6.45
CA CYS A 126 15.87 0.90 -5.78
C CYS A 126 16.53 1.30 -4.47
N ARG A 127 17.61 0.62 -4.02
CA ARG A 127 18.21 0.81 -2.70
C ARG A 127 18.64 2.25 -2.39
N HIS A 128 19.06 3.00 -3.41
CA HIS A 128 19.58 4.37 -3.27
C HIS A 128 18.61 5.45 -3.79
N VAL A 129 17.41 5.07 -4.24
CA VAL A 129 16.42 6.02 -4.75
C VAL A 129 15.57 6.53 -3.59
N THR A 130 15.59 7.84 -3.37
CA THR A 130 14.73 8.52 -2.40
C THR A 130 13.67 9.36 -3.12
N LEU A 131 12.58 9.70 -2.43
CA LEU A 131 11.56 10.60 -2.99
C LEU A 131 12.14 11.95 -3.46
N GLN A 132 13.19 12.45 -2.81
CA GLN A 132 13.87 13.70 -3.20
C GLN A 132 14.72 13.55 -4.47
N ALA A 133 15.25 12.35 -4.74
CA ALA A 133 15.98 12.03 -5.95
C ALA A 133 15.05 11.81 -7.16
N CYS A 134 13.74 11.76 -6.94
CA CYS A 134 12.74 11.68 -7.98
C CYS A 134 12.39 13.09 -8.45
N SER A 135 12.89 13.49 -9.63
CA SER A 135 12.35 14.65 -10.34
C SER A 135 10.85 14.44 -10.51
N ALA A 136 10.03 15.42 -10.14
CA ALA A 136 8.57 15.33 -10.10
C ALA A 136 7.98 14.82 -11.42
N ALA A 137 7.90 13.49 -11.57
CA ALA A 137 6.97 12.83 -12.48
C ALA A 137 5.56 13.30 -12.08
N PRO A 138 4.64 13.52 -13.04
CA PRO A 138 3.45 14.35 -12.86
C PRO A 138 2.81 14.09 -11.51
N SER A 139 3.02 15.07 -10.63
CA SER A 139 2.64 15.08 -9.24
C SER A 139 1.14 14.85 -9.14
N SER A 140 0.74 13.61 -8.85
CA SER A 140 -0.60 13.28 -8.36
C SER A 140 -0.72 13.55 -6.85
N GLU A 141 0.05 14.52 -6.34
CA GLU A 141 -0.03 15.00 -4.95
C GLU A 141 -1.41 15.58 -4.58
N ARG A 142 -2.30 15.78 -5.56
CA ARG A 142 -3.64 16.35 -5.34
C ARG A 142 -4.78 15.35 -5.11
N LEU A 143 -4.55 14.03 -5.13
CA LEU A 143 -5.65 13.05 -5.03
C LEU A 143 -5.63 12.12 -3.81
N PHE A 144 -5.02 12.54 -2.69
CA PHE A 144 -5.09 11.75 -1.46
C PHE A 144 -5.50 12.64 -0.29
N ILE A 145 -6.79 12.98 -0.26
CA ILE A 145 -7.47 13.36 0.98
C ILE A 145 -7.85 12.04 1.66
N PRO A 146 -7.24 11.67 2.79
CA PRO A 146 -7.67 10.49 3.54
C PRO A 146 -9.13 10.69 4.00
N PHE A 147 -10.02 9.78 3.61
CA PHE A 147 -11.43 9.82 3.99
C PHE A 147 -11.63 9.57 5.51
N THR A 148 -10.57 9.20 6.25
CA THR A 148 -10.62 9.06 7.71
C THR A 148 -10.93 10.36 8.44
N HIS A 149 -10.64 11.53 7.83
CA HIS A 149 -11.08 12.82 8.40
C HIS A 149 -12.61 12.94 8.42
N GLN A 150 -13.32 12.27 7.52
CA GLN A 150 -14.78 12.35 7.43
C GLN A 150 -15.47 11.44 8.46
N ARG A 151 -14.87 10.30 8.83
CA ARG A 151 -15.39 9.43 9.92
C ARG A 151 -15.15 9.99 11.32
N ARG A 152 -13.99 10.61 11.58
CA ARG A 152 -13.77 11.33 12.86
C ARG A 152 -14.69 12.54 12.98
N ALA A 153 -14.88 13.32 11.91
CA ALA A 153 -15.85 14.40 11.91
C ALA A 153 -17.29 13.89 12.13
N PHE A 154 -17.69 12.75 11.55
CA PHE A 154 -19.02 12.19 11.75
C PHE A 154 -19.25 11.72 13.19
N LEU A 155 -18.27 11.06 13.82
CA LEU A 155 -18.37 10.64 15.23
C LEU A 155 -18.33 11.84 16.19
N ILE A 156 -17.57 12.90 15.88
CA ILE A 156 -17.49 14.10 16.70
C ILE A 156 -18.74 15.00 16.54
N LEU A 157 -19.31 15.09 15.33
CA LEU A 157 -20.48 15.93 15.04
C LEU A 157 -21.82 15.23 15.35
N PHE A 158 -21.91 13.91 15.22
CA PHE A 158 -23.16 13.15 15.41
C PHE A 158 -23.14 12.18 16.61
N GLY A 159 -21.98 11.96 17.26
CA GLY A 159 -21.89 11.16 18.49
C GLY A 159 -22.75 11.67 19.65
N PRO A 160 -22.86 12.99 19.90
CA PRO A 160 -23.72 13.50 20.97
C PRO A 160 -25.22 13.33 20.66
N LEU A 161 -25.60 13.34 19.38
CA LEU A 161 -27.00 13.21 18.94
C LEU A 161 -27.54 11.79 19.10
N TYR A 162 -26.69 10.76 18.94
CA TYR A 162 -27.11 9.37 19.12
C TYR A 162 -27.39 9.03 20.59
N HIS A 163 -26.74 9.72 21.54
CA HIS A 163 -26.94 9.49 22.97
C HIS A 163 -28.16 10.21 23.55
N LEU A 164 -28.72 11.20 22.83
CA LEU A 164 -29.91 11.98 23.21
C LEU A 164 -31.22 11.41 22.63
N LEU A 165 -31.15 10.42 21.73
CA LEU A 165 -32.32 9.79 21.08
C LEU A 165 -32.71 8.42 21.70
N GLN A 166 -32.15 8.08 22.86
CA GLN A 166 -32.51 6.89 23.66
C GLN A 166 -33.15 7.23 25.01
N LEU A 167 -33.78 8.41 25.14
CA LEU A 167 -34.66 8.76 26.26
C LEU A 167 -36.04 9.14 25.73
#